data_AF-A0A1M6H368-F1
#
_entry.id   AF-A0A1M6H368-F1
#
_cell.length_a   1.000
_cell.length_b   1.000
_cell.length_c   1.000
_cell.angle_alpha   90.00
_cell.angle_beta   90.00
_cell.angle_gamma   90.00
#
_symmetry.space_group_name_H-M   'P 1'
#
loop_
_entity.id
_entity.type
_entity.pdbx_description
1 polymer ?
#
loop_
_entity_poly.entity_id
_entity_poly.type
_entity_poly.pdbx_seq_one_letter_code
_entity_poly.pdbx_strand_id
1 'polypeptide(L)'
;MVSGDQKQTSKKACWRVISAPHSCDVETEVACGFGVRSPEFIFDELNLKAGDCFLDAGCGPGEYAMLAAKRVDTQGAVIALDRDPFMIRQVKRKAESLGIENISAQLGELGTPLALADQGVDSCLVSAVLHMPGLDDRWDVLFGEIYRVLRFAGRLGIVERCQENVSPDQPLHLRLTPETIIAGIEQHGFQKCKLVELGSSCFIVFERI
;
A
#
# COMPACT_ATOMS: atom_id res chain seq x y z
N MET A 1 29.54 4.19 -46.20
CA MET A 1 28.15 3.85 -45.87
C MET A 1 28.14 3.39 -44.42
N VAL A 2 27.64 4.25 -43.54
CA VAL A 2 27.61 4.05 -42.09
C VAL A 2 26.18 3.70 -41.69
N SER A 3 25.99 2.58 -41.01
CA SER A 3 24.85 2.32 -40.10
C SER A 3 25.21 1.04 -39.33
N GLY A 4 25.47 1.03 -38.03
CA GLY A 4 24.87 1.84 -36.97
C GLY A 4 23.86 0.98 -36.24
N ASP A 5 24.34 -0.05 -35.54
CA ASP A 5 23.54 -1.04 -34.83
C ASP A 5 23.09 -0.43 -33.48
N GLN A 6 21.89 0.15 -33.45
CA GLN A 6 21.30 0.69 -32.23
C GLN A 6 20.36 -0.33 -31.60
N LYS A 7 20.81 -0.92 -30.48
CA LYS A 7 19.97 -1.69 -29.57
C LYS A 7 18.89 -0.79 -28.98
N GLN A 8 17.65 -1.03 -29.39
CA GLN A 8 16.44 -0.45 -28.84
C GLN A 8 16.23 -0.97 -27.41
N THR A 9 16.63 -0.21 -26.40
CA THR A 9 16.27 -0.50 -25.01
C THR A 9 14.81 -0.08 -24.78
N SER A 10 13.97 -1.05 -24.41
CA SER A 10 12.56 -0.86 -24.11
C SER A 10 12.40 0.05 -22.87
N LYS A 11 11.78 1.21 -23.07
CA LYS A 11 11.52 2.21 -22.03
C LYS A 11 10.33 1.78 -21.20
N LYS A 12 10.52 1.63 -19.88
CA LYS A 12 9.46 1.41 -18.88
C LYS A 12 8.41 2.51 -19.00
N ALA A 13 7.18 2.13 -19.30
CA ALA A 13 6.03 3.03 -19.30
C ALA A 13 5.40 3.02 -17.90
N CYS A 14 5.88 3.91 -17.04
CA CYS A 14 5.13 4.38 -15.88
C CYS A 14 5.16 5.91 -16.00
N TRP A 15 4.07 6.45 -16.56
CA TRP A 15 3.65 7.85 -16.71
C TRP A 15 4.72 8.96 -16.58
N ARG A 16 4.85 9.78 -17.64
CA ARG A 16 5.80 10.90 -17.76
C ARG A 16 5.06 12.24 -17.72
N VAL A 17 5.53 13.21 -16.92
CA VAL A 17 5.67 14.69 -17.13
C VAL A 17 6.34 15.27 -15.84
N ILE A 18 7.66 15.54 -15.84
CA ILE A 18 8.42 16.84 -15.89
C ILE A 18 8.61 17.58 -14.53
N SER A 19 9.91 17.75 -14.17
CA SER A 19 10.67 18.52 -13.13
C SER A 19 10.13 19.87 -12.61
N ALA A 20 10.48 20.43 -11.43
CA ALA A 20 11.81 20.68 -10.81
C ALA A 20 11.68 21.24 -9.33
N PRO A 21 12.75 21.70 -8.61
CA PRO A 21 12.95 21.48 -7.16
C PRO A 21 12.41 22.59 -6.22
N HIS A 22 12.37 22.32 -4.91
CA HIS A 22 13.13 22.99 -3.83
C HIS A 22 12.80 22.37 -2.46
N SER A 23 13.86 22.18 -1.66
CA SER A 23 13.89 21.64 -0.30
C SER A 23 13.16 22.53 0.71
N CYS A 24 12.34 21.94 1.56
CA CYS A 24 12.02 22.47 2.88
C CYS A 24 11.85 21.29 3.85
N ASP A 25 12.85 21.13 4.71
CA ASP A 25 12.80 20.21 5.84
C ASP A 25 11.74 20.69 6.82
N VAL A 26 10.73 19.87 7.03
CA VAL A 26 9.83 19.96 8.18
C VAL A 26 9.73 18.55 8.75
N GLU A 27 10.56 18.29 9.75
CA GLU A 27 10.35 17.22 10.72
C GLU A 27 9.03 17.49 11.44
N THR A 28 7.96 16.89 10.95
CA THR A 28 6.73 16.72 11.72
C THR A 28 6.70 15.30 12.24
N GLU A 29 6.92 15.17 13.55
CA GLU A 29 6.68 13.96 14.32
C GLU A 29 5.22 13.54 14.10
N VAL A 30 5.03 12.53 13.24
CA VAL A 30 3.70 11.99 12.94
C VAL A 30 3.31 11.12 14.13
N ALA A 31 2.43 11.66 14.96
CA ALA A 31 1.76 10.88 16.00
C ALA A 31 0.78 9.89 15.35
N CYS A 32 1.29 8.78 14.83
CA CYS A 32 0.50 7.57 14.59
C CYS A 32 0.19 6.99 15.98
N GLY A 33 -0.90 7.47 16.58
CA GLY A 33 -1.34 7.13 17.93
C GLY A 33 -1.82 5.69 18.06
N PHE A 34 -0.95 4.69 17.89
CA PHE A 34 -1.24 3.28 18.13
C PHE A 34 0.04 2.45 18.43
N GLY A 35 1.07 3.00 19.06
CA GLY A 35 2.28 2.22 19.40
C GLY A 35 2.96 1.53 18.19
N VAL A 36 2.62 1.96 16.98
CA VAL A 36 3.12 1.45 15.71
C VAL A 36 4.57 1.93 15.60
N ARG A 37 5.48 1.01 15.24
CA ARG A 37 6.82 1.40 14.80
C ARG A 37 6.69 2.43 13.67
N SER A 38 7.70 3.29 13.51
CA SER A 38 7.60 4.44 12.60
C SER A 38 7.26 4.01 11.15
N PRO A 39 6.56 4.84 10.35
CA PRO A 39 6.22 4.51 8.97
C PRO A 39 7.42 4.07 8.11
N GLU A 40 8.62 4.57 8.43
CA GLU A 40 9.89 4.17 7.81
C GLU A 40 10.17 2.67 8.00
N PHE A 41 9.92 2.14 9.19
CA PHE A 41 10.05 0.70 9.45
C PHE A 41 9.12 -0.11 8.55
N ILE A 42 7.86 0.31 8.38
CA ILE A 42 6.91 -0.37 7.49
C ILE A 42 7.43 -0.34 6.05
N PHE A 43 7.91 0.81 5.57
CA PHE A 43 8.45 0.93 4.22
C PHE A 43 9.70 0.08 3.99
N ASP A 44 10.59 -0.01 4.97
CA ASP A 44 11.80 -0.84 4.88
C ASP A 44 11.45 -2.34 4.81
N GLU A 45 10.49 -2.80 5.61
CA GLU A 45 10.01 -4.17 5.54
C GLU A 45 9.23 -4.46 4.25
N LEU A 46 8.60 -3.45 3.65
CA LEU A 46 8.03 -3.51 2.31
C LEU A 46 9.06 -3.36 1.19
N ASN A 47 10.35 -3.20 1.53
CA ASN A 47 11.44 -3.00 0.58
C ASN A 47 11.17 -1.82 -0.38
N LEU A 48 10.43 -0.81 0.08
CA LEU A 48 10.02 0.34 -0.73
C LEU A 48 11.21 1.29 -0.95
N LYS A 49 11.48 1.63 -2.21
CA LYS A 49 12.65 2.40 -2.63
C LYS A 49 12.28 3.56 -3.54
N ALA A 50 13.26 4.45 -3.75
CA ALA A 50 13.16 5.49 -4.76
C ALA A 50 12.90 4.88 -6.14
N GLY A 51 11.96 5.44 -6.89
CA GLY A 51 11.54 4.96 -8.20
C GLY A 51 10.42 3.91 -8.19
N ASP A 52 10.03 3.39 -7.02
CA ASP A 52 9.00 2.36 -6.91
C ASP A 52 7.59 2.92 -7.06
N CYS A 53 6.67 2.04 -7.45
CA CYS A 53 5.23 2.29 -7.39
C CYS A 53 4.64 1.68 -6.12
N PHE A 54 4.08 2.51 -5.23
CA PHE A 54 3.46 2.09 -3.98
C PHE A 54 1.94 2.19 -4.04
N LEU A 55 1.23 1.17 -3.55
CA LEU A 55 -0.23 1.19 -3.38
C LEU A 55 -0.58 1.30 -1.89
N ASP A 56 -1.22 2.41 -1.50
CA ASP A 56 -1.86 2.59 -0.21
C ASP A 56 -3.35 2.24 -0.36
N ALA A 57 -3.70 1.00 -0.04
CA ALA A 57 -5.01 0.42 -0.26
C ALA A 57 -5.91 0.60 0.99
N GLY A 58 -6.92 1.46 0.86
CA GLY A 58 -7.69 1.98 1.98
C GLY A 58 -6.96 3.14 2.67
N CYS A 59 -6.49 4.11 1.89
CA CYS A 59 -5.53 5.12 2.33
C CYS A 59 -6.08 6.10 3.39
N GLY A 60 -7.40 6.20 3.56
CA GLY A 60 -8.01 7.13 4.50
C GLY A 60 -7.55 8.58 4.26
N PRO A 61 -7.10 9.33 5.29
CA PRO A 61 -6.59 10.69 5.11
C PRO A 61 -5.20 10.77 4.44
N GLY A 62 -4.57 9.64 4.14
CA GLY A 62 -3.37 9.53 3.33
C GLY A 62 -2.06 9.75 4.07
N GLU A 63 -1.98 9.45 5.37
CA GLU A 63 -0.73 9.55 6.15
C GLU A 63 0.40 8.75 5.51
N TYR A 64 0.16 7.47 5.20
CA TYR A 64 1.15 6.63 4.54
C TYR A 64 1.42 7.09 3.11
N ALA A 65 0.38 7.44 2.34
CA ALA A 65 0.56 7.97 0.98
C ALA A 65 1.50 9.20 0.93
N MET A 66 1.37 10.17 1.84
CA MET A 66 2.24 11.35 1.88
C MET A 66 3.69 10.99 2.21
N LEU A 67 3.91 10.08 3.16
CA LEU A 67 5.26 9.67 3.56
C LEU A 67 5.91 8.78 2.50
N ALA A 68 5.14 7.87 1.91
CA ALA A 68 5.57 7.04 0.79
C ALA A 68 5.96 7.88 -0.42
N ALA A 69 5.23 8.97 -0.70
CA ALA A 69 5.52 9.87 -1.81
C ALA A 69 6.91 10.53 -1.67
N LYS A 70 7.30 10.89 -0.45
CA LYS A 70 8.66 11.33 -0.15
C LYS A 70 9.67 10.18 -0.30
N ARG A 71 9.33 8.97 0.18
CA ARG A 71 10.21 7.79 0.16
C ARG A 71 10.54 7.29 -1.24
N VAL A 72 9.57 7.29 -2.15
CA VAL A 72 9.75 6.85 -3.55
C VAL A 72 10.35 7.93 -4.45
N ASP A 73 10.49 9.15 -3.95
CA ASP A 73 11.01 10.32 -4.66
C ASP A 73 10.19 10.64 -5.94
N THR A 74 10.55 11.73 -6.62
CA THR A 74 9.98 12.21 -7.88
C THR A 74 10.08 11.21 -9.04
N GLN A 75 10.90 10.15 -8.90
CA GLN A 75 11.02 9.08 -9.88
C GLN A 75 9.99 7.96 -9.68
N GLY A 76 9.42 7.85 -8.48
CA GLY A 76 8.40 6.87 -8.14
C GLY A 76 6.99 7.45 -8.17
N ALA A 77 6.02 6.63 -7.79
CA ALA A 77 4.62 7.03 -7.75
C ALA A 77 3.88 6.34 -6.61
N VAL A 78 2.91 7.05 -6.02
CA VAL A 78 2.00 6.51 -5.01
C VAL A 78 0.59 6.49 -5.56
N ILE A 79 -0.10 5.37 -5.41
CA ILE A 79 -1.53 5.22 -5.66
C ILE A 79 -2.21 5.19 -4.29
N ALA A 80 -3.01 6.20 -3.99
CA ALA A 80 -3.79 6.28 -2.76
C ALA A 80 -5.25 5.95 -3.10
N LEU A 81 -5.72 4.77 -2.68
CA LEU A 81 -7.02 4.22 -3.04
C LEU A 81 -7.94 4.20 -1.80
N ASP A 82 -9.14 4.76 -1.91
CA ASP A 82 -10.15 4.70 -0.86
C ASP A 82 -11.56 4.66 -1.46
N ARG A 83 -12.51 4.06 -0.74
CA ARG A 83 -13.91 3.96 -1.15
C ARG A 83 -14.69 5.24 -0.87
N ASP A 84 -14.21 6.09 0.05
CA ASP A 84 -14.88 7.32 0.44
C ASP A 84 -14.38 8.52 -0.40
N PRO A 85 -15.27 9.15 -1.21
CA PRO A 85 -14.92 10.35 -1.97
C PRO A 85 -14.41 11.51 -1.09
N PHE A 86 -14.81 11.58 0.18
CA PHE A 86 -14.32 12.57 1.12
C PHE A 86 -12.83 12.37 1.42
N MET A 87 -12.40 11.12 1.67
CA MET A 87 -10.99 10.79 1.89
C MET A 87 -10.13 11.14 0.68
N ILE A 88 -10.59 10.81 -0.53
CA ILE A 88 -9.90 11.18 -1.77
C ILE A 88 -9.75 12.70 -1.92
N ARG A 89 -10.76 13.49 -1.54
CA ARG A 89 -10.63 14.96 -1.53
C ARG A 89 -9.61 15.44 -0.50
N GLN A 90 -9.53 14.81 0.68
CA GLN A 90 -8.54 15.15 1.69
C GLN A 90 -7.12 14.87 1.20
N VAL A 91 -6.88 13.69 0.63
CA VAL A 91 -5.57 13.30 0.08
C VAL A 91 -5.12 14.29 -0.99
N LYS A 92 -6.01 14.67 -1.93
CA LYS A 92 -5.69 15.66 -2.98
C LYS A 92 -5.29 17.01 -2.39
N ARG A 93 -6.10 17.56 -1.47
CA ARG A 93 -5.81 18.84 -0.81
C ARG A 93 -4.50 18.80 -0.03
N LYS A 94 -4.23 17.70 0.66
CA LYS A 94 -3.01 17.50 1.44
C LYS A 94 -1.79 17.46 0.51
N ALA A 95 -1.85 16.68 -0.57
CA ALA A 95 -0.80 16.62 -1.60
C ALA A 95 -0.53 18.01 -2.21
N GLU A 96 -1.58 18.72 -2.63
CA GLU A 96 -1.49 20.10 -3.15
C GLU A 96 -0.83 21.05 -2.15
N SER A 97 -1.25 21.02 -0.88
CA SER A 97 -0.71 21.90 0.17
C SER A 97 0.77 21.62 0.50
N LEU A 98 1.24 20.40 0.25
CA LEU A 98 2.60 19.95 0.49
C LEU A 98 3.48 20.01 -0.77
N GLY A 99 2.92 20.40 -1.92
CA GLY A 99 3.63 20.38 -3.20
C GLY A 99 4.03 18.98 -3.66
N ILE A 100 3.28 17.95 -3.27
CA ILE A 100 3.55 16.56 -3.63
C ILE A 100 2.82 16.23 -4.94
N GLU A 101 3.58 15.97 -6.00
CA GLU A 101 3.04 15.76 -7.36
C GLU A 101 2.97 14.28 -7.75
N ASN A 102 3.66 13.39 -7.03
CA ASN A 102 3.76 11.96 -7.35
C ASN A 102 2.72 11.09 -6.62
N ILE A 103 1.58 11.65 -6.19
CA ILE A 103 0.44 10.92 -5.63
C ILE A 103 -0.76 10.94 -6.59
N SER A 104 -1.28 9.76 -6.91
CA SER A 104 -2.54 9.56 -7.61
C SER A 104 -3.62 9.12 -6.61
N ALA A 105 -4.51 10.05 -6.21
CA ALA A 105 -5.64 9.76 -5.34
C ALA A 105 -6.85 9.26 -6.15
N GLN A 106 -7.24 7.99 -5.95
CA GLN A 106 -8.22 7.27 -6.75
C GLN A 106 -9.39 6.78 -5.89
N LEU A 107 -10.61 6.97 -6.38
CA LEU A 107 -11.80 6.39 -5.76
C LEU A 107 -11.93 4.93 -6.20
N GLY A 108 -12.02 4.01 -5.25
CA GLY A 108 -12.25 2.59 -5.53
C GLY A 108 -12.48 1.78 -4.27
N GLU A 109 -13.14 0.64 -4.42
CA GLU A 109 -13.53 -0.22 -3.30
C GLU A 109 -12.72 -1.51 -3.28
N LEU A 110 -12.11 -1.82 -2.14
CA LEU A 110 -11.43 -3.08 -1.91
C LEU A 110 -12.43 -4.26 -1.89
N GLY A 111 -12.01 -5.41 -2.42
CA GLY A 111 -12.90 -6.53 -2.70
C GLY A 111 -13.71 -6.35 -3.98
N THR A 112 -13.31 -5.44 -4.87
CA THR A 112 -13.81 -5.31 -6.24
C THR A 112 -12.64 -5.22 -7.22
N PRO A 113 -12.84 -5.42 -8.54
CA PRO A 113 -11.78 -5.23 -9.53
C PRO A 113 -11.19 -3.82 -9.47
N LEU A 114 -9.86 -3.75 -9.32
CA LEU A 114 -9.08 -2.53 -9.27
C LEU A 114 -8.76 -2.05 -10.69
N ALA A 115 -8.96 -0.76 -10.94
CA ALA A 115 -8.61 -0.11 -12.21
C ALA A 115 -7.08 0.14 -12.35
N LEU A 116 -6.29 -0.88 -12.02
CA LEU A 116 -4.83 -0.87 -12.04
C LEU A 116 -4.30 -1.94 -12.98
N ALA A 117 -3.15 -1.69 -13.59
CA ALA A 117 -2.50 -2.65 -14.47
C ALA A 117 -1.96 -3.85 -13.69
N ASP A 118 -1.97 -5.02 -14.34
CA ASP A 118 -1.29 -6.22 -13.85
C ASP A 118 0.19 -5.91 -13.62
N GLN A 119 0.75 -6.36 -12.50
CA GLN A 119 2.17 -6.18 -12.16
C GLN A 119 2.65 -4.72 -12.25
N GLY A 120 1.76 -3.78 -11.95
CA GLY A 120 2.04 -2.34 -11.97
C GLY A 120 2.73 -1.82 -10.71
N VAL A 121 2.52 -2.48 -9.56
CA VAL A 121 2.88 -2.00 -8.22
C VAL A 121 4.05 -2.80 -7.64
N ASP A 122 5.02 -2.12 -7.02
CA ASP A 122 6.18 -2.77 -6.38
C ASP A 122 5.84 -3.25 -4.96
N SER A 123 5.14 -2.42 -4.19
CA SER A 123 4.70 -2.77 -2.82
C SER A 123 3.30 -2.21 -2.51
N CYS A 124 2.54 -2.95 -1.72
CA CYS A 124 1.17 -2.60 -1.31
C CYS A 124 1.06 -2.61 0.23
N LEU A 125 0.36 -1.64 0.79
CA LEU A 125 -0.01 -1.60 2.20
C LEU A 125 -1.54 -1.59 2.33
N VAL A 126 -2.06 -2.46 3.19
CA VAL A 126 -3.45 -2.42 3.68
C VAL A 126 -3.37 -2.20 5.19
N SER A 127 -3.72 -1.00 5.64
CA SER A 127 -3.55 -0.60 7.05
C SER A 127 -4.89 -0.22 7.67
N ALA A 128 -5.32 -0.95 8.70
CA ALA A 128 -6.57 -0.73 9.42
C ALA A 128 -7.79 -0.75 8.49
N VAL A 129 -7.90 -1.80 7.67
CA VAL A 129 -8.98 -1.95 6.67
C VAL A 129 -9.67 -3.30 6.75
N LEU A 130 -8.98 -4.37 7.14
CA LEU A 130 -9.55 -5.72 7.14
C LEU A 130 -10.67 -5.88 8.17
N HIS A 131 -10.70 -5.04 9.20
CA HIS A 131 -11.79 -5.01 10.19
C HIS A 131 -13.08 -4.37 9.67
N MET A 132 -13.11 -3.88 8.43
CA MET A 132 -14.31 -3.26 7.86
C MET A 132 -15.42 -4.28 7.65
N PRO A 133 -16.66 -4.01 8.11
CA PRO A 133 -17.77 -4.95 7.98
C PRO A 133 -18.02 -5.37 6.52
N GLY A 134 -18.11 -6.69 6.30
CA GLY A 134 -18.42 -7.30 5.00
C GLY A 134 -17.25 -7.34 4.00
N LEU A 135 -16.05 -6.89 4.40
CA LEU A 135 -14.86 -7.05 3.57
C LEU A 135 -14.33 -8.49 3.60
N ASP A 136 -14.51 -9.18 4.73
CA ASP A 136 -14.21 -10.60 4.93
C ASP A 136 -14.86 -11.51 3.87
N ASP A 137 -16.11 -11.23 3.50
CA ASP A 137 -16.82 -11.96 2.43
C ASP A 137 -16.18 -11.79 1.04
N ARG A 138 -15.26 -10.85 0.88
CA ARG A 138 -14.63 -10.48 -0.39
C ARG A 138 -13.11 -10.61 -0.36
N TRP A 139 -12.55 -11.32 0.61
CA TRP A 139 -11.11 -11.56 0.69
C TRP A 139 -10.55 -12.23 -0.57
N ASP A 140 -11.29 -13.17 -1.17
CA ASP A 140 -10.90 -13.82 -2.43
C ASP A 140 -10.67 -12.80 -3.56
N VAL A 141 -11.59 -11.83 -3.71
CA VAL A 141 -11.47 -10.77 -4.73
C VAL A 141 -10.39 -9.78 -4.34
N LEU A 142 -10.34 -9.37 -3.06
CA LEU A 142 -9.37 -8.41 -2.55
C LEU A 142 -7.94 -8.89 -2.79
N PHE A 143 -7.60 -10.07 -2.28
CA PHE A 143 -6.25 -10.59 -2.35
C PHE A 143 -5.91 -11.10 -3.75
N GLY A 144 -6.89 -11.59 -4.51
CA GLY A 144 -6.72 -11.88 -5.93
C GLY A 144 -6.32 -10.63 -6.74
N GLU A 145 -6.96 -9.49 -6.49
CA GLU A 145 -6.63 -8.23 -7.16
C GLU A 145 -5.28 -7.65 -6.68
N ILE A 146 -4.99 -7.71 -5.37
CA ILE A 146 -3.67 -7.30 -4.86
C ILE A 146 -2.56 -8.19 -5.45
N TYR A 147 -2.79 -9.51 -5.56
CA TYR A 147 -1.87 -10.42 -6.23
C TYR A 147 -1.67 -10.01 -7.70
N ARG A 148 -2.76 -9.75 -8.43
CA ARG A 148 -2.72 -9.35 -9.85
C ARG A 148 -1.88 -8.08 -10.07
N VAL A 149 -2.09 -7.04 -9.25
CA VAL A 149 -1.47 -5.71 -9.44
C VAL A 149 -0.04 -5.62 -8.91
N LEU A 150 0.34 -6.40 -7.91
CA LEU A 150 1.73 -6.47 -7.42
C LEU A 150 2.66 -7.08 -8.47
N ARG A 151 3.91 -6.66 -8.56
CA ARG A 151 4.94 -7.34 -9.35
C ARG A 151 5.34 -8.67 -8.72
N PHE A 152 5.96 -9.55 -9.50
CA PHE A 152 6.63 -10.74 -8.95
C PHE A 152 7.63 -10.35 -7.86
N ALA A 153 7.65 -11.09 -6.75
CA ALA A 153 8.41 -10.75 -5.54
C ALA A 153 8.07 -9.39 -4.92
N GLY A 154 6.96 -8.75 -5.35
CA GLY A 154 6.41 -7.56 -4.71
C GLY A 154 5.85 -7.88 -3.34
N ARG A 155 5.85 -6.89 -2.43
CA ARG A 155 5.48 -7.10 -1.03
C ARG A 155 4.12 -6.54 -0.69
N LEU A 156 3.34 -7.29 0.07
CA LEU A 156 2.10 -6.87 0.70
C LEU A 156 2.34 -6.72 2.21
N GLY A 157 2.00 -5.56 2.77
CA GLY A 157 1.96 -5.30 4.19
C GLY A 157 0.52 -5.23 4.69
N ILE A 158 0.23 -5.93 5.76
CA ILE A 158 -1.02 -5.81 6.51
C ILE A 158 -0.71 -5.24 7.87
N VAL A 159 -1.22 -4.05 8.18
CA VAL A 159 -1.25 -3.52 9.55
C VAL A 159 -2.69 -3.60 10.02
N GLU A 160 -2.97 -4.38 11.06
CA GLU A 160 -4.34 -4.52 11.55
C GLU A 160 -4.39 -4.63 13.06
N ARG A 161 -5.48 -4.14 13.66
CA ARG A 161 -5.76 -4.40 15.07
C ARG A 161 -6.09 -5.89 15.23
N CYS A 162 -5.21 -6.60 15.90
CA CYS A 162 -5.39 -8.00 16.20
C CYS A 162 -6.04 -8.13 17.58
N GLN A 163 -7.09 -8.96 17.70
CA GLN A 163 -7.81 -9.17 18.97
C GLN A 163 -7.65 -10.60 19.47
N GLU A 164 -7.34 -10.73 20.75
CA GLU A 164 -7.31 -12.01 21.46
C GLU A 164 -8.56 -12.17 22.33
N ASN A 165 -8.98 -13.41 22.60
CA ASN A 165 -10.08 -13.75 23.51
C ASN A 165 -11.46 -13.19 23.11
N VAL A 166 -11.71 -13.04 21.81
CA VAL A 166 -13.03 -12.65 21.29
C VAL A 166 -13.93 -13.87 21.16
N SER A 167 -15.24 -13.73 21.46
CA SER A 167 -16.20 -14.84 21.33
C SER A 167 -16.23 -15.37 19.88
N PRO A 168 -16.24 -16.70 19.67
CA PRO A 168 -16.36 -17.31 18.35
C PRO A 168 -17.63 -16.88 17.58
N ASP A 169 -18.68 -16.49 18.29
CA ASP A 169 -19.96 -16.07 17.71
C ASP A 169 -19.91 -14.66 17.09
N GLN A 170 -18.83 -13.91 17.28
CA GLN A 170 -18.67 -12.61 16.64
C GLN A 170 -18.26 -12.75 15.16
N PRO A 171 -18.71 -11.81 14.31
CA PRO A 171 -18.25 -11.71 12.92
C PRO A 171 -16.73 -11.68 12.81
N LEU A 172 -16.18 -12.26 11.75
CA LEU A 172 -14.73 -12.42 11.58
C LEU A 172 -13.98 -11.08 11.63
N HIS A 173 -14.52 -10.04 10.98
CA HIS A 173 -13.94 -8.69 10.98
C HIS A 173 -13.77 -8.06 12.39
N LEU A 174 -14.40 -8.61 13.44
CA LEU A 174 -14.23 -8.18 14.84
C LEU A 174 -13.28 -9.06 15.66
N ARG A 175 -12.82 -10.19 15.12
CA ARG A 175 -11.98 -11.18 15.81
C ARG A 175 -10.75 -11.58 15.00
N LEU A 176 -10.22 -10.66 14.22
CA LEU A 176 -9.03 -10.89 13.41
C LEU A 176 -7.83 -11.22 14.31
N THR A 177 -7.22 -12.37 14.04
CA THR A 177 -5.94 -12.78 14.61
C THR A 177 -4.89 -12.83 13.51
N PRO A 178 -3.58 -12.77 13.83
CA PRO A 178 -2.54 -12.91 12.83
C PRO A 178 -2.70 -14.21 12.02
N GLU A 179 -3.03 -15.32 12.67
CA GLU A 179 -3.18 -16.64 12.06
C GLU A 179 -4.31 -16.65 11.03
N THR A 180 -5.44 -16.00 11.36
CA THR A 180 -6.59 -15.96 10.45
C THR A 180 -6.28 -15.09 9.22
N ILE A 181 -5.60 -13.96 9.42
CA ILE A 181 -5.15 -13.10 8.33
C ILE A 181 -4.15 -13.85 7.43
N ILE A 182 -3.15 -14.51 8.03
CA ILE A 182 -2.14 -15.29 7.31
C ILE A 182 -2.81 -16.38 6.46
N ALA A 183 -3.66 -17.20 7.06
CA ALA A 183 -4.35 -18.28 6.36
C ALA A 183 -5.22 -17.77 5.20
N GLY A 184 -5.92 -16.65 5.39
CA GLY A 184 -6.74 -16.03 4.35
C GLY A 184 -5.94 -15.45 3.18
N ILE A 185 -4.69 -15.05 3.39
CA ILE A 185 -3.83 -14.44 2.36
C ILE A 185 -3.00 -15.50 1.62
N GLU A 186 -2.45 -16.50 2.32
CA GLU A 186 -1.53 -17.49 1.72
C GLU A 186 -2.20 -18.37 0.65
N GLN A 187 -3.52 -18.56 0.73
CA GLN A 187 -4.29 -19.24 -0.32
C GLN A 187 -4.34 -18.50 -1.67
N HIS A 188 -3.83 -17.28 -1.74
CA HIS A 188 -3.86 -16.43 -2.95
C HIS A 188 -2.47 -16.18 -3.55
N GLY A 189 -1.51 -17.10 -3.37
CA GLY A 189 -0.17 -16.99 -3.97
C GLY A 189 0.74 -16.02 -3.24
N PHE A 190 0.51 -15.85 -1.94
CA PHE A 190 1.39 -15.09 -1.05
C PHE A 190 2.10 -16.03 -0.09
N GLN A 191 3.35 -15.69 0.23
CA GLN A 191 4.09 -16.35 1.29
C GLN A 191 4.36 -15.36 2.42
N LYS A 192 4.04 -15.72 3.66
CA LYS A 192 4.37 -14.87 4.81
C LYS A 192 5.89 -14.82 5.02
N CYS A 193 6.45 -13.62 4.96
CA CYS A 193 7.86 -13.33 5.23
C CYS A 193 8.10 -12.94 6.69
N LYS A 194 7.20 -12.13 7.26
CA LYS A 194 7.40 -11.55 8.60
C LYS A 194 6.08 -11.34 9.34
N LEU A 195 6.14 -11.44 10.66
CA LEU A 195 5.10 -11.01 11.59
C LEU A 195 5.78 -10.20 12.70
N VAL A 196 5.24 -9.02 12.97
CA VAL A 196 5.72 -8.11 14.02
C VAL A 196 4.52 -7.68 14.84
N GLU A 197 4.58 -7.90 16.16
CA GLU A 197 3.58 -7.40 17.09
C GLU A 197 3.82 -5.92 17.37
N LEU A 198 2.76 -5.13 17.26
CA LEU A 198 2.71 -3.68 17.43
C LEU A 198 1.69 -3.34 18.52
N GLY A 199 1.91 -3.84 19.73
CA GLY A 199 0.98 -3.69 20.84
C GLY A 199 -0.35 -4.42 20.57
N SER A 200 -1.45 -3.68 20.42
CA SER A 200 -2.76 -4.25 20.08
C SER A 200 -2.96 -4.50 18.57
N SER A 201 -1.93 -4.23 17.77
CA SER A 201 -1.95 -4.44 16.33
C SER A 201 -0.85 -5.39 15.92
N CYS A 202 -1.01 -5.97 14.74
CA CYS A 202 -0.05 -6.86 14.11
C CYS A 202 0.36 -6.21 12.78
N PHE A 203 1.65 -6.35 12.43
CA PHE A 203 2.16 -6.03 11.11
C PHE A 203 2.69 -7.30 10.46
N ILE A 204 2.09 -7.70 9.35
CA ILE A 204 2.41 -8.92 8.63
C ILE A 204 2.89 -8.55 7.23
N VAL A 205 4.01 -9.13 6.84
CA VAL A 205 4.60 -8.91 5.51
C VAL A 205 4.54 -10.21 4.73
N PHE A 206 4.02 -10.11 3.52
CA PHE A 206 3.94 -11.18 2.55
C PHE A 206 4.72 -10.83 1.30
N GLU A 207 5.24 -11.85 0.63
CA GLU A 207 5.83 -11.73 -0.71
C GLU A 207 4.95 -12.50 -1.70
N ARG A 208 4.76 -11.92 -2.88
CA ARG A 208 4.07 -12.56 -4.00
C ARG A 208 4.96 -13.64 -4.61
N ILE A 209 4.50 -14.90 -4.63
CA ILE A 209 5.20 -16.07 -5.20
C ILE A 209 4.64 -16.52 -6.55
#